data_AF-A0A2V6JW73-F1
#
_entry.id   AF-A0A2V6JW73-F1
#
_cell.length_a   1.000
_cell.length_b   1.000
_cell.length_c   1.000
_cell.angle_alpha   90.00
_cell.angle_beta   90.00
_cell.angle_gamma   90.00
#
_symmetry.space_group_name_H-M   'P 1'
#
loop_
_entity.id
_entity.type
_entity.pdbx_description
1 polymer ?
#
loop_
_entity_poly.entity_id
_entity_poly.type
_entity_poly.pdbx_seq_one_letter_code
_entity_poly.pdbx_strand_id
1 'polypeptide(L)'
;MTTRSRFVLPLLLLVWTGSVHSSEKQHKGSHKAHESGPPAEVCSRDKKYCVRMIPKPGHPDECTLRVSASGTTVAEFQTMGYLLDVFFSPDNALVAINNRRGNAGDYLWVISLRDGRVIKLPDDVAEDLGRKEAGNIGGDHWSDKSIPEILALCPTCTNDDLRHSFLFSTGWKSSNELNVVEEFEFSKGWIAVKNLCRVTETSLSVAEHEAAKENRPSELVSRAWTWSPFHLE
;
A
#
# COMPACT_ATOMS: atom_id res chain seq x y z
N MET A 1 -56.32 37.39 -46.83
CA MET A 1 -55.77 38.23 -45.75
C MET A 1 -56.65 38.08 -44.52
N THR A 2 -56.03 37.68 -43.40
CA THR A 2 -56.47 37.80 -42.00
C THR A 2 -57.91 37.40 -41.60
N THR A 3 -58.01 36.28 -40.89
CA THR A 3 -59.01 36.09 -39.82
C THR A 3 -58.43 35.20 -38.72
N ARG A 4 -58.38 35.74 -37.49
CA ARG A 4 -58.09 35.03 -36.25
C ARG A 4 -59.22 34.04 -35.96
N SER A 5 -58.89 32.80 -35.59
CA SER A 5 -59.81 31.92 -34.86
C SER A 5 -59.08 31.21 -33.73
N ARG A 6 -59.75 31.18 -32.58
CA ARG A 6 -59.30 30.66 -31.29
C ARG A 6 -59.30 29.13 -31.33
N PHE A 7 -58.18 28.52 -30.95
CA PHE A 7 -58.17 27.16 -30.44
C PHE A 7 -57.55 27.15 -29.04
N VAL A 8 -58.35 26.67 -28.10
CA VAL A 8 -57.99 26.35 -26.72
C VAL A 8 -57.52 24.90 -26.72
N LEU A 9 -56.33 24.63 -26.19
CA LEU A 9 -55.92 23.30 -25.71
C LEU A 9 -54.94 23.46 -24.53
N PRO A 10 -54.89 22.46 -23.63
CA PRO A 10 -54.80 22.66 -22.19
C PRO A 10 -53.38 22.85 -21.66
N LEU A 11 -53.30 23.53 -20.53
CA LEU A 11 -52.13 23.64 -19.66
C LEU A 11 -51.68 22.23 -19.22
N LEU A 12 -50.55 21.76 -19.75
CA LEU A 12 -49.82 20.62 -19.19
C LEU A 12 -48.89 21.14 -18.08
N LEU A 13 -49.29 20.90 -16.84
CA LEU A 13 -48.43 21.03 -15.67
C LEU A 13 -47.38 19.91 -15.71
N LEU A 14 -46.18 20.24 -16.19
CA LEU A 14 -44.99 19.43 -15.96
C LEU A 14 -44.41 19.82 -14.60
N VAL A 15 -44.71 18.98 -13.60
CA VAL A 15 -44.03 19.02 -12.30
C VAL A 15 -42.60 18.56 -12.51
N TRP A 16 -41.67 19.52 -12.46
CA TRP A 16 -40.23 19.25 -12.42
C TRP A 16 -39.88 18.85 -10.99
N THR A 17 -39.77 17.55 -10.70
CA THR A 17 -39.15 17.08 -9.46
C THR A 17 -37.64 17.23 -9.61
N GLY A 18 -37.12 18.40 -9.23
CA GLY A 18 -35.70 18.58 -9.03
C GLY A 18 -35.24 17.74 -7.84
N SER A 19 -34.69 16.55 -8.10
CA SER A 19 -33.92 15.81 -7.10
C SER A 19 -32.57 16.49 -6.94
N VAL A 20 -32.52 17.44 -6.00
CA VAL A 20 -31.27 17.94 -5.42
C VAL A 20 -30.65 16.76 -4.66
N HIS A 21 -29.68 16.08 -5.28
CA HIS A 21 -28.79 15.17 -4.57
C HIS A 21 -27.85 16.01 -3.71
N SER A 22 -28.27 16.22 -2.46
CA SER A 22 -27.40 16.72 -1.41
C SER A 22 -26.30 15.69 -1.16
N SER A 23 -25.06 16.12 -1.39
CA SER A 23 -23.84 15.43 -1.01
C SER A 23 -23.74 15.39 0.52
N GLU A 24 -24.30 14.33 1.12
CA GLU A 24 -24.07 14.02 2.53
C GLU A 24 -22.81 13.17 2.68
N LYS A 25 -21.72 13.91 2.89
CA LYS A 25 -20.56 13.60 3.75
C LYS A 25 -20.56 12.17 4.32
N GLN A 26 -19.69 11.34 3.74
CA GLN A 26 -19.17 10.15 4.40
C GLN A 26 -18.60 10.54 5.77
N HIS A 27 -19.35 10.21 6.81
CA HIS A 27 -18.90 10.32 8.18
C HIS A 27 -17.71 9.39 8.39
N LYS A 28 -16.58 10.00 8.76
CA LYS A 28 -15.44 9.42 9.47
C LYS A 28 -15.88 8.27 10.38
N GLY A 29 -15.55 7.03 10.01
CA GLY A 29 -15.42 5.93 10.94
C GLY A 29 -14.14 6.12 11.73
N SER A 30 -14.26 6.74 12.90
CA SER A 30 -13.18 6.90 13.86
C SER A 30 -13.53 6.15 15.14
N HIS A 31 -12.53 5.43 15.66
CA HIS A 31 -12.46 4.77 16.97
C HIS A 31 -13.05 3.36 17.11
N LYS A 32 -12.24 2.38 16.70
CA LYS A 32 -11.80 1.22 17.52
C LYS A 32 -10.65 0.52 16.79
N ALA A 33 -9.42 1.04 16.91
CA ALA A 33 -8.24 0.49 16.23
C ALA A 33 -7.09 0.14 17.19
N HIS A 34 -7.38 -0.09 18.47
CA HIS A 34 -6.33 -0.40 19.47
C HIS A 34 -6.47 -1.75 20.18
N GLU A 35 -7.39 -2.63 19.77
CA GLU A 35 -7.58 -3.94 20.45
C GLU A 35 -7.39 -5.18 19.56
N SER A 36 -7.34 -5.07 18.24
CA SER A 36 -7.05 -6.21 17.37
C SER A 36 -5.59 -6.15 16.93
N GLY A 37 -4.78 -7.13 17.33
CA GLY A 37 -3.43 -7.34 16.81
C GLY A 37 -3.39 -7.48 15.27
N PRO A 38 -2.21 -7.71 14.69
CA PRO A 38 -2.06 -7.81 13.25
C PRO A 38 -3.00 -8.87 12.65
N PRO A 39 -3.61 -8.62 11.48
CA PRO A 39 -4.53 -9.57 10.87
C PRO A 39 -3.80 -10.86 10.47
N ALA A 40 -4.40 -12.01 10.73
CA ALA A 40 -3.86 -13.28 10.22
C ALA A 40 -4.12 -13.45 8.71
N GLU A 41 -5.23 -12.92 8.22
CA GLU A 41 -5.69 -13.03 6.83
C GLU A 41 -6.45 -11.77 6.41
N VAL A 42 -6.25 -11.35 5.15
CA VAL A 42 -7.00 -10.28 4.50
C VAL A 42 -7.46 -10.77 3.14
N CYS A 43 -8.76 -10.62 2.86
CA CYS A 43 -9.36 -11.00 1.59
C CYS A 43 -9.84 -9.79 0.79
N SER A 44 -9.80 -9.94 -0.52
CA SER A 44 -10.46 -9.06 -1.50
C SER A 44 -11.96 -8.95 -1.19
N ARG A 45 -12.60 -7.89 -1.71
CA ARG A 45 -14.01 -7.59 -1.42
C ARG A 45 -14.97 -8.72 -1.82
N ASP A 46 -14.69 -9.40 -2.92
CA ASP A 46 -15.48 -10.54 -3.39
C ASP A 46 -15.06 -11.88 -2.76
N LYS A 47 -14.08 -11.85 -1.85
CA LYS A 47 -13.50 -13.00 -1.15
C LYS A 47 -12.88 -14.04 -2.08
N LYS A 48 -12.62 -13.70 -3.35
CA LYS A 48 -11.96 -14.64 -4.27
C LYS A 48 -10.47 -14.71 -3.99
N TYR A 49 -9.84 -13.61 -3.64
CA TYR A 49 -8.43 -13.57 -3.32
C TYR A 49 -8.22 -13.34 -1.83
N CYS A 50 -7.30 -14.09 -1.23
CA CYS A 50 -6.92 -13.90 0.17
C CYS A 50 -5.41 -14.03 0.36
N VAL A 51 -4.86 -13.18 1.22
CA VAL A 51 -3.48 -13.20 1.66
C VAL A 51 -3.45 -13.56 3.13
N ARG A 52 -2.61 -14.53 3.50
CA ARG A 52 -2.51 -15.05 4.86
C ARG A 52 -1.06 -15.21 5.28
N MET A 53 -0.78 -14.89 6.54
CA MET A 53 0.47 -15.28 7.21
C MET A 53 0.22 -16.52 8.05
N ILE A 54 1.01 -17.56 7.82
CA ILE A 54 0.88 -18.85 8.51
C ILE A 54 2.12 -19.02 9.39
N PRO A 55 2.01 -18.85 10.72
CA PRO A 55 3.14 -19.05 11.63
C PRO A 55 3.69 -20.47 11.55
N LYS A 56 5.01 -20.62 11.63
CA LYS A 56 5.66 -21.93 11.73
C LYS A 56 5.65 -22.39 13.19
N PRO A 57 5.06 -23.55 13.51
CA PRO A 57 5.02 -24.06 14.88
C PRO A 57 6.43 -24.18 15.47
N GLY A 58 6.64 -23.62 16.67
CA GLY A 58 7.94 -23.65 17.36
C GLY A 58 8.96 -22.61 16.90
N HIS A 59 8.64 -21.79 15.88
CA HIS A 59 9.50 -20.72 15.37
C HIS A 59 8.70 -19.41 15.38
N PRO A 60 8.77 -18.60 16.45
CA PRO A 60 7.86 -17.47 16.66
C PRO A 60 7.96 -16.39 15.58
N ASP A 61 9.12 -16.25 14.96
CA ASP A 61 9.36 -15.24 13.92
C ASP A 61 9.15 -15.78 12.51
N GLU A 62 9.30 -17.09 12.29
CA GLU A 62 9.18 -17.68 10.95
C GLU A 62 7.72 -17.93 10.58
N CYS A 63 7.39 -17.62 9.34
CA CYS A 63 6.05 -17.81 8.81
C CYS A 63 6.06 -18.00 7.30
N THR A 64 4.94 -18.47 6.80
CA THR A 64 4.69 -18.60 5.37
C THR A 64 3.68 -17.54 4.94
N LEU A 65 4.07 -16.70 3.99
CA LEU A 65 3.16 -15.82 3.26
C LEU A 65 2.47 -16.65 2.18
N ARG A 66 1.14 -16.73 2.23
CA ARG A 66 0.33 -17.45 1.25
C ARG A 66 -0.65 -16.50 0.57
N VAL A 67 -0.68 -16.56 -0.76
CA VAL A 67 -1.70 -15.92 -1.60
C VAL A 67 -2.57 -17.01 -2.21
N SER A 68 -3.88 -16.83 -2.14
CA SER A 68 -4.86 -17.80 -2.64
C SER A 68 -5.90 -17.15 -3.54
N ALA A 69 -6.41 -17.94 -4.48
CA ALA A 69 -7.53 -17.63 -5.37
C ALA A 69 -8.59 -18.73 -5.25
N SER A 70 -9.79 -18.37 -4.80
CA SER A 70 -10.94 -19.25 -4.56
C SER A 70 -10.59 -20.50 -3.73
N GLY A 71 -9.75 -20.32 -2.70
CA GLY A 71 -9.29 -21.38 -1.82
C GLY A 71 -8.10 -22.19 -2.34
N THR A 72 -7.65 -21.96 -3.57
CA THR A 72 -6.45 -22.58 -4.13
C THR A 72 -5.24 -21.66 -3.92
N THR A 73 -4.14 -22.19 -3.39
CA THR A 73 -2.88 -21.44 -3.28
C THR A 73 -2.37 -21.10 -4.68
N VAL A 74 -2.12 -19.82 -4.94
CA VAL A 74 -1.48 -19.33 -6.18
C VAL A 74 -0.02 -18.96 -5.96
N ALA A 75 0.35 -18.54 -4.75
CA ALA A 75 1.73 -18.25 -4.39
C ALA A 75 2.01 -18.54 -2.92
N GLU A 76 3.23 -18.97 -2.61
CA GLU A 76 3.68 -19.27 -1.26
C GLU A 76 5.16 -18.94 -1.09
N PHE A 77 5.51 -18.21 -0.02
CA PHE A 77 6.89 -17.79 0.28
C PHE A 77 7.19 -17.98 1.76
N GLN A 78 8.37 -18.52 2.06
CA GLN A 78 8.90 -18.47 3.42
C GLN A 78 9.35 -17.03 3.73
N THR A 79 9.01 -16.55 4.91
CA THR A 79 9.33 -15.19 5.38
C THR A 79 9.30 -15.16 6.92
N MET A 80 9.31 -13.97 7.50
CA MET A 80 9.20 -13.74 8.93
C MET A 80 8.23 -12.63 9.30
N GLY A 81 7.93 -12.54 10.59
CA GLY A 81 7.09 -11.51 11.19
C GLY A 81 5.59 -11.67 10.89
N TYR A 82 4.91 -10.59 10.55
CA TYR A 82 3.44 -10.58 10.48
C TYR A 82 2.89 -9.62 9.41
N LEU A 83 1.60 -9.76 9.13
CA LEU A 83 0.88 -8.97 8.14
C LEU A 83 0.51 -7.60 8.72
N LEU A 84 0.84 -6.52 8.02
CA LEU A 84 0.36 -5.17 8.35
C LEU A 84 -0.89 -4.84 7.56
N ASP A 85 -0.76 -4.80 6.23
CA ASP A 85 -1.83 -4.42 5.31
C ASP A 85 -1.73 -5.18 4.00
N VAL A 86 -2.87 -5.25 3.29
CA VAL A 86 -2.99 -5.88 1.98
C VAL A 86 -3.88 -5.01 1.11
N PHE A 87 -3.39 -4.66 -0.08
CA PHE A 87 -4.10 -3.84 -1.06
C PHE A 87 -4.25 -4.61 -2.36
N PHE A 88 -5.50 -4.92 -2.72
CA PHE A 88 -5.83 -5.49 -4.02
C PHE A 88 -5.99 -4.38 -5.06
N SER A 89 -5.44 -4.56 -6.26
CA SER A 89 -5.65 -3.59 -7.36
C SER A 89 -7.13 -3.50 -7.70
N PRO A 90 -7.63 -2.37 -8.24
CA PRO A 90 -9.05 -2.19 -8.58
C PRO A 90 -9.65 -3.31 -9.46
N ASP A 91 -8.85 -3.93 -10.32
CA ASP A 91 -9.24 -5.03 -11.20
C ASP A 91 -8.91 -6.43 -10.64
N ASN A 92 -8.36 -6.52 -9.42
CA ASN A 92 -7.84 -7.74 -8.80
C ASN A 92 -6.79 -8.49 -9.66
N ALA A 93 -6.06 -7.79 -10.53
CA ALA A 93 -4.94 -8.39 -11.25
C ALA A 93 -3.70 -8.55 -10.36
N LEU A 94 -3.53 -7.65 -9.38
CA LEU A 94 -2.34 -7.52 -8.55
C LEU A 94 -2.73 -7.41 -7.07
N VAL A 95 -1.79 -7.78 -6.20
CA VAL A 95 -1.87 -7.52 -4.77
C VAL A 95 -0.55 -6.95 -4.26
N ALA A 96 -0.63 -5.86 -3.50
CA ALA A 96 0.48 -5.30 -2.73
C ALA A 96 0.30 -5.68 -1.26
N ILE A 97 1.37 -6.15 -0.62
CA ILE A 97 1.32 -6.71 0.74
C ILE A 97 2.41 -6.04 1.55
N ASN A 98 2.02 -5.46 2.69
CA ASN A 98 2.96 -4.99 3.69
C ASN A 98 3.13 -6.10 4.73
N ASN A 99 4.28 -6.74 4.74
CA ASN A 99 4.69 -7.73 5.72
C ASN A 99 5.81 -7.12 6.57
N ARG A 100 5.53 -6.85 7.84
CA ARG A 100 6.55 -6.40 8.79
C ARG A 100 7.51 -7.56 9.02
N ARG A 101 8.78 -7.37 8.65
CA ARG A 101 9.83 -8.41 8.77
C ARG A 101 10.95 -8.06 9.77
N GLY A 102 11.07 -6.81 10.19
CA GLY A 102 12.07 -6.34 11.16
C GLY A 102 11.67 -5.00 11.77
N ASN A 103 12.56 -4.35 12.54
CA ASN A 103 12.29 -2.99 13.07
C ASN A 103 12.53 -1.86 12.05
N ALA A 104 13.01 -2.24 10.87
CA ALA A 104 13.17 -1.43 9.67
C ALA A 104 13.26 -2.36 8.47
N GLY A 105 13.41 -1.77 7.28
CA GLY A 105 13.68 -2.45 6.04
C GLY A 105 12.49 -2.45 5.10
N ASP A 106 12.58 -3.33 4.13
CA ASP A 106 11.57 -3.47 3.10
C ASP A 106 10.49 -4.46 3.49
N TYR A 107 9.25 -3.97 3.54
CA TYR A 107 8.06 -4.74 3.88
C TYR A 107 7.19 -5.08 2.67
N LEU A 108 7.55 -4.56 1.48
CA LEU A 108 6.68 -4.57 0.32
C LEU A 108 6.84 -5.84 -0.51
N TRP A 109 5.71 -6.51 -0.73
CA TRP A 109 5.55 -7.52 -1.77
C TRP A 109 4.56 -7.01 -2.82
N VAL A 110 4.79 -7.34 -4.09
CA VAL A 110 3.81 -7.14 -5.17
C VAL A 110 3.72 -8.43 -5.98
N ILE A 111 2.52 -9.01 -6.06
CA ILE A 111 2.28 -10.33 -6.63
C ILE A 111 1.11 -10.26 -7.62
N SER A 112 1.29 -10.92 -8.77
CA SER A 112 0.22 -11.19 -9.74
C SER A 112 -0.76 -12.22 -9.17
N LEU A 113 -2.03 -11.85 -9.11
CA LEU A 113 -3.09 -12.75 -8.63
C LEU A 113 -3.49 -13.80 -9.66
N ARG A 114 -3.16 -13.60 -10.94
CA ARG A 114 -3.50 -14.52 -12.02
C ARG A 114 -2.72 -15.84 -11.93
N ASP A 115 -1.45 -15.75 -11.58
CA ASP A 115 -0.49 -16.86 -11.69
C ASP A 115 0.48 -16.94 -10.51
N GLY A 116 0.35 -16.07 -9.51
CA GLY A 116 1.23 -16.03 -8.35
C GLY A 116 2.63 -15.48 -8.65
N ARG A 117 2.87 -14.95 -9.85
CA ARG A 117 4.17 -14.39 -10.21
C ARG A 117 4.50 -13.19 -9.33
N VAL A 118 5.68 -13.21 -8.72
CA VAL A 118 6.16 -12.08 -7.93
C VAL A 118 6.80 -11.02 -8.83
N ILE A 119 6.36 -9.78 -8.63
CA ILE A 119 6.86 -8.58 -9.27
C ILE A 119 7.83 -7.83 -8.35
N LYS A 120 7.54 -7.81 -7.04
CA LYS A 120 8.43 -7.27 -6.00
C LYS A 120 8.44 -8.20 -4.78
N LEU A 121 9.64 -8.53 -4.31
CA LEU A 121 9.96 -9.21 -3.05
C LEU A 121 10.68 -8.20 -2.14
N PRO A 122 10.61 -8.34 -0.80
CA PRO A 122 11.59 -7.71 0.08
C PRO A 122 13.03 -7.98 -0.37
N ASP A 123 13.90 -6.97 -0.30
CA ASP A 123 15.26 -7.04 -0.87
C ASP A 123 16.09 -8.22 -0.38
N ASP A 124 16.09 -8.47 0.92
CA ASP A 124 16.79 -9.60 1.54
C ASP A 124 16.20 -10.95 1.14
N VAL A 125 14.87 -11.05 1.02
CA VAL A 125 14.22 -12.26 0.47
C VAL A 125 14.59 -12.46 -1.00
N ALA A 126 14.66 -11.37 -1.78
CA ALA A 126 15.06 -11.43 -3.17
C ALA A 126 16.51 -11.92 -3.31
N GLU A 127 17.40 -11.47 -2.42
CA GLU A 127 18.79 -11.93 -2.34
C GLU A 127 18.88 -13.41 -1.98
N ASP A 128 18.20 -13.85 -0.91
CA ASP A 128 18.19 -15.24 -0.45
C ASP A 128 17.69 -16.21 -1.53
N LEU A 129 16.73 -15.76 -2.35
CA LEU A 129 16.17 -16.55 -3.46
C LEU A 129 16.97 -16.44 -4.77
N GLY A 130 18.05 -15.66 -4.81
CA GLY A 130 18.83 -15.41 -6.03
C GLY A 130 18.05 -14.63 -7.11
N ARG A 131 17.03 -13.86 -6.71
CA ARG A 131 16.13 -13.09 -7.57
C ARG A 131 16.30 -11.58 -7.35
N LYS A 132 17.54 -11.10 -7.28
CA LYS A 132 17.89 -9.71 -6.92
C LYS A 132 17.09 -8.64 -7.67
N GLU A 133 16.80 -8.84 -8.95
CA GLU A 133 15.99 -7.90 -9.74
C GLU A 133 14.56 -7.73 -9.22
N ALA A 134 13.97 -8.77 -8.64
CA ALA A 134 12.66 -8.68 -7.98
C ALA A 134 12.73 -8.01 -6.61
N GLY A 135 13.92 -7.71 -6.08
CA GLY A 135 14.11 -6.82 -4.94
C GLY A 135 14.20 -5.35 -5.37
N ASN A 136 14.50 -5.06 -6.63
CA ASN A 136 14.69 -3.66 -7.02
C ASN A 136 13.36 -2.98 -7.37
N ILE A 137 13.27 -1.69 -7.06
CA ILE A 137 12.31 -0.77 -7.69
C ILE A 137 13.09 0.09 -8.67
N GLY A 138 12.81 -0.04 -9.96
CA GLY A 138 13.50 0.73 -11.00
C GLY A 138 13.26 2.23 -10.85
N GLY A 139 14.27 3.06 -11.15
CA GLY A 139 14.14 4.52 -11.10
C GLY A 139 14.60 5.17 -9.79
N ASP A 140 15.74 4.70 -9.26
CA ASP A 140 16.48 5.33 -8.15
C ASP A 140 15.91 5.13 -6.73
N HIS A 141 15.27 3.98 -6.47
CA HIS A 141 14.99 3.52 -5.12
C HIS A 141 16.29 3.22 -4.37
N TRP A 142 16.51 3.87 -3.21
CA TRP A 142 17.71 3.72 -2.38
C TRP A 142 19.07 3.99 -3.06
N SER A 143 19.07 4.70 -4.19
CA SER A 143 20.32 5.00 -4.85
C SER A 143 21.02 6.19 -4.17
N ASP A 144 22.36 6.20 -4.23
CA ASP A 144 23.18 7.35 -3.82
C ASP A 144 22.73 8.68 -4.47
N LYS A 145 21.91 8.62 -5.53
CA LYS A 145 21.40 9.78 -6.26
C LYS A 145 20.21 10.48 -5.58
N SER A 146 19.35 9.77 -4.84
CA SER A 146 18.16 10.35 -4.19
C SER A 146 18.45 10.87 -2.78
N ILE A 147 19.49 10.36 -2.14
CA ILE A 147 19.94 10.79 -0.81
C ILE A 147 20.20 12.30 -0.69
N PRO A 148 20.90 12.98 -1.63
CA PRO A 148 21.13 14.42 -1.52
C PRO A 148 19.84 15.26 -1.47
N GLU A 149 18.80 14.88 -2.22
CA GLU A 149 17.50 15.55 -2.21
C GLU A 149 16.80 15.36 -0.85
N ILE A 150 16.82 14.14 -0.31
CA ILE A 150 16.29 13.82 1.01
C ILE A 150 17.00 14.66 2.09
N LEU A 151 18.33 14.68 2.09
CA LEU A 151 19.11 15.44 3.07
C LEU A 151 18.90 16.95 2.94
N ALA A 152 18.59 17.47 1.76
CA ALA A 152 18.27 18.89 1.57
C ALA A 152 17.02 19.32 2.35
N LEU A 153 16.05 18.42 2.59
CA LEU A 153 14.85 18.67 3.38
C LEU A 153 15.12 18.69 4.90
N CYS A 154 16.25 18.13 5.33
CA CYS A 154 16.71 18.17 6.71
C CYS A 154 18.21 18.48 6.76
N PRO A 155 18.61 19.78 6.71
CA PRO A 155 20.03 20.16 6.68
C PRO A 155 20.84 19.71 7.90
N THR A 156 20.16 19.33 8.99
CA THR A 156 20.78 18.81 10.22
C THR A 156 20.90 17.28 10.25
N CYS A 157 20.32 16.60 9.26
CA CYS A 157 20.39 15.16 9.07
C CYS A 157 21.61 14.84 8.20
N THR A 158 22.28 13.73 8.49
CA THR A 158 23.38 13.20 7.69
C THR A 158 23.13 11.74 7.37
N ASN A 159 23.86 11.16 6.41
CA ASN A 159 23.76 9.73 6.13
C ASN A 159 24.12 8.88 7.35
N ASP A 160 25.12 9.30 8.12
CA ASP A 160 25.54 8.60 9.34
C ASP A 160 24.47 8.66 10.45
N ASP A 161 23.51 9.59 10.35
CA ASP A 161 22.40 9.76 11.28
C ASP A 161 21.15 8.95 10.90
N LEU A 162 21.14 8.25 9.76
CA LEU A 162 20.00 7.42 9.34
C LEU A 162 19.89 6.22 10.28
N ARG A 163 18.80 6.17 11.06
CA ARG A 163 18.56 5.12 12.05
C ARG A 163 17.78 3.95 11.48
N HIS A 164 16.69 4.28 10.79
CA HIS A 164 15.78 3.30 10.21
C HIS A 164 15.27 3.83 8.88
N SER A 165 14.94 2.89 8.00
CA SER A 165 14.22 3.17 6.78
C SER A 165 13.17 2.11 6.56
N PHE A 166 12.00 2.50 6.04
CA PHE A 166 10.85 1.64 5.87
C PHE A 166 10.34 1.77 4.44
N LEU A 167 10.18 0.65 3.73
CA LEU A 167 9.50 0.62 2.43
C LEU A 167 8.17 -0.13 2.55
N PHE A 168 7.08 0.50 2.15
CA PHE A 168 5.74 -0.08 2.19
C PHE A 168 4.80 0.56 1.17
N SER A 169 3.65 -0.06 0.94
CA SER A 169 2.57 0.53 0.13
C SER A 169 1.50 1.19 0.99
N THR A 170 0.85 2.23 0.43
CA THR A 170 -0.36 2.84 0.99
C THR A 170 -1.62 2.55 0.15
N GLY A 171 -1.49 1.71 -0.87
CA GLY A 171 -2.59 1.29 -1.75
C GLY A 171 -2.40 1.70 -3.21
N TRP A 172 -3.45 1.49 -4.01
CA TRP A 172 -3.42 1.68 -5.47
C TRP A 172 -4.04 3.00 -5.89
N LYS A 173 -3.39 3.72 -6.82
CA LYS A 173 -3.97 4.87 -7.53
C LYS A 173 -4.85 4.39 -8.70
N SER A 174 -4.39 3.36 -9.41
CA SER A 174 -5.08 2.71 -10.53
C SER A 174 -4.68 1.24 -10.62
N SER A 175 -5.18 0.50 -11.62
CA SER A 175 -4.91 -0.93 -11.82
C SER A 175 -3.42 -1.32 -11.85
N ASN A 176 -2.58 -0.41 -12.32
CA ASN A 176 -1.15 -0.66 -12.51
C ASN A 176 -0.27 0.45 -11.92
N GLU A 177 -0.84 1.33 -11.08
CA GLU A 177 -0.10 2.37 -10.38
C GLU A 177 -0.28 2.22 -8.87
N LEU A 178 0.84 1.93 -8.21
CA LEU A 178 0.92 1.65 -6.78
C LEU A 178 1.52 2.85 -6.05
N ASN A 179 0.86 3.29 -4.98
CA ASN A 179 1.47 4.25 -4.06
C ASN A 179 2.42 3.48 -3.13
N VAL A 180 3.69 3.87 -3.17
CA VAL A 180 4.78 3.30 -2.39
C VAL A 180 5.39 4.44 -1.57
N VAL A 181 5.67 4.20 -0.29
CA VAL A 181 6.26 5.19 0.59
C VAL A 181 7.54 4.61 1.17
N GLU A 182 8.57 5.46 1.15
CA GLU A 182 9.79 5.28 1.93
C GLU A 182 9.77 6.26 3.10
N GLU A 183 9.84 5.76 4.34
CA GLU A 183 10.01 6.62 5.51
C GLU A 183 11.40 6.44 6.11
N PHE A 184 12.12 7.54 6.27
CA PHE A 184 13.46 7.60 6.83
C PHE A 184 13.40 8.26 8.21
N GLU A 185 13.90 7.54 9.21
CA GLU A 185 14.13 8.09 10.54
C GLU A 185 15.57 8.56 10.66
N PHE A 186 15.75 9.85 10.90
CA PHE A 186 17.01 10.44 11.34
C PHE A 186 16.92 10.84 12.81
N SER A 187 18.08 11.02 13.45
CA SER A 187 18.17 11.48 14.84
C SER A 187 17.41 12.79 15.14
N LYS A 188 17.20 13.63 14.11
CA LYS A 188 16.59 14.98 14.22
C LYS A 188 15.34 15.17 13.36
N GLY A 189 14.77 14.11 12.80
CA GLY A 189 13.55 14.25 12.01
C GLY A 189 13.17 13.02 11.21
N TRP A 190 11.99 13.12 10.61
CA TRP A 190 11.45 12.11 9.72
C TRP A 190 11.30 12.70 8.33
N ILE A 191 11.59 11.88 7.32
CA ILE A 191 11.39 12.25 5.92
C ILE A 191 10.63 11.12 5.26
N ALA A 192 9.58 11.46 4.52
CA ALA A 192 8.83 10.52 3.71
C ALA A 192 9.03 10.84 2.23
N VAL A 193 9.41 9.84 1.45
CA VAL A 193 9.41 9.89 -0.02
C VAL A 193 8.19 9.12 -0.51
N LYS A 194 7.26 9.85 -1.11
CA LYS A 194 6.00 9.32 -1.64
C LYS A 194 6.20 9.07 -3.12
N ASN A 195 6.25 7.81 -3.49
CA ASN A 195 6.43 7.34 -4.85
C ASN A 195 5.10 6.89 -5.44
N LEU A 196 4.84 7.28 -6.69
CA LEU A 196 3.88 6.60 -7.54
C LEU A 196 4.66 5.66 -8.46
N CYS A 197 4.49 4.37 -8.25
CA CYS A 197 5.20 3.34 -9.02
C CYS A 197 4.29 2.73 -10.08
N ARG A 198 4.79 2.59 -11.31
CA ARG A 198 4.16 1.79 -12.37
C ARG A 198 4.56 0.34 -12.23
N VAL A 199 3.54 -0.51 -12.25
CA VAL A 199 3.69 -1.97 -12.23
C VAL A 199 3.51 -2.51 -13.64
N THR A 200 4.52 -3.25 -14.10
CA THR A 200 4.42 -4.05 -15.33
C THR A 200 4.23 -5.52 -14.96
N GLU A 201 4.19 -6.38 -15.97
CA GLU A 201 4.18 -7.81 -15.78
C GLU A 201 5.33 -8.35 -14.92
N THR A 202 6.50 -7.71 -14.97
CA THR A 202 7.74 -8.26 -14.38
C THR A 202 8.50 -7.27 -13.52
N SER A 203 8.08 -6.00 -13.44
CA SER A 203 8.83 -4.98 -12.73
C SER A 203 7.94 -3.94 -12.05
N LEU A 204 8.51 -3.31 -11.04
CA LEU A 204 8.00 -2.11 -10.38
C LEU A 204 8.99 -0.98 -10.64
N SER A 205 8.51 0.20 -11.03
CA SER A 205 9.38 1.36 -11.28
C SER A 205 8.75 2.68 -10.87
N VAL A 206 9.54 3.59 -10.31
CA VAL A 206 9.11 4.93 -9.93
C VAL A 206 8.74 5.72 -11.19
N ALA A 207 7.52 6.27 -11.20
CA ALA A 207 7.04 7.15 -12.26
C ALA A 207 6.98 8.61 -11.81
N GLU A 208 6.58 8.84 -10.56
CA GLU A 208 6.57 10.15 -9.91
C GLU A 208 7.07 9.96 -8.47
N HIS A 209 7.77 10.95 -7.92
CA HIS A 209 8.14 10.97 -6.51
C HIS A 209 8.00 12.37 -5.93
N GLU A 210 7.71 12.42 -4.63
CA GLU A 210 7.67 13.64 -3.84
C GLU A 210 8.28 13.37 -2.47
N ALA A 211 9.34 14.10 -2.11
CA ALA A 211 9.95 14.02 -0.79
C ALA A 211 9.40 15.13 0.12
N ALA A 212 9.04 14.76 1.34
CA ALA A 212 8.50 15.69 2.33
C ALA A 212 9.08 15.44 3.72
N LYS A 213 9.36 16.52 4.45
CA LYS A 213 9.70 16.42 5.87
C LYS A 213 8.43 16.15 6.67
N GLU A 214 8.49 15.15 7.54
CA GLU A 214 7.39 14.75 8.41
C GLU A 214 7.78 15.01 9.88
N ASN A 215 6.78 15.27 10.73
CA ASN A 215 7.01 15.53 12.16
C ASN A 215 7.03 14.25 13.01
N ARG A 216 6.53 13.13 12.45
CA ARG A 216 6.36 11.84 13.12
C ARG A 216 6.28 10.72 12.09
N PRO A 217 6.51 9.45 12.48
CA PRO A 217 6.26 8.31 11.61
C PRO A 217 4.80 8.24 11.16
N SER A 218 4.55 7.58 10.03
CA SER A 218 3.20 7.18 9.63
C SER A 218 2.52 6.28 10.67
N GLU A 219 1.19 6.15 10.54
CA GLU A 219 0.41 5.16 11.29
C GLU A 219 0.88 3.73 11.00
N LEU A 220 1.35 3.44 9.78
CA LEU A 220 1.88 2.13 9.43
C LEU A 220 3.16 1.82 10.21
N VAL A 221 4.14 2.73 10.19
CA VAL A 221 5.39 2.55 10.97
C VAL A 221 5.10 2.48 12.47
N SER A 222 4.17 3.31 12.96
CA SER A 222 3.72 3.25 14.36
C SER A 222 3.15 1.87 14.73
N ARG A 223 2.32 1.27 13.88
CA ARG A 223 1.79 -0.10 14.07
C ARG A 223 2.89 -1.16 13.99
N ALA A 224 3.83 -1.02 13.06
CA ALA A 224 4.95 -1.94 12.88
C ALA A 224 5.85 -2.03 14.12
N TRP A 225 6.04 -0.90 14.83
CA TRP A 225 6.76 -0.88 16.10
C TRP A 225 5.92 -1.35 17.29
N THR A 226 4.63 -0.99 17.34
CA THR A 226 3.73 -1.34 18.46
C THR A 226 3.58 -2.85 18.65
N TRP A 227 3.47 -3.61 17.56
CA TRP A 227 3.21 -5.05 17.61
C TRP A 227 4.46 -5.91 17.40
N SER A 228 5.65 -5.32 17.57
CA SER A 228 6.90 -6.02 17.36
C SER A 228 7.12 -7.11 18.43
N PRO A 229 7.24 -8.41 18.06
CA PRO A 229 7.68 -9.43 19.01
C PRO A 229 9.14 -9.23 19.45
N PHE A 230 9.88 -8.34 18.80
CA PHE A 230 11.27 -7.99 19.12
C PHE A 230 11.37 -6.94 20.25
N HIS A 231 10.23 -6.46 20.75
CA HIS A 231 10.13 -5.67 21.98
C HIS A 231 9.35 -6.46 23.03
N LEU A 232 9.99 -7.46 23.62
CA LEU A 232 9.76 -7.74 25.03
C LEU A 232 10.80 -6.86 25.76
N GLU A 233 10.30 -5.97 26.60
CA GLU A 233 11.09 -5.02 27.43
C GLU A 233 12.34 -5.65 28.07
#